data_AF-A0AAF0ILL2-F1
#
_entry.id   AF-A0AAF0ILL2-F1
#
_cell.length_a   1.000
_cell.length_b   1.000
_cell.length_c   1.000
_cell.angle_alpha   90.00
_cell.angle_beta   90.00
_cell.angle_gamma   90.00
#
_symmetry.space_group_name_H-M   'P 1'
#
loop_
_entity.id
_entity.type
_entity.pdbx_description
1 polymer ?
#
loop_
_entity_poly.entity_id
_entity_poly.type
_entity_poly.pdbx_seq_one_letter_code
_entity_poly.pdbx_strand_id
1 'polypeptide(L)'
;MTQPPRTTIPHKLKRAFSLLTRAARSKRSNNPRIKPNPTAHHNHNHNHDRDPRYEPCDTLIHHGIPCRVWCEDVLAVYGVPTVVFDLFVLVPDPDEAAETLVAKAGGYVRTQANPRYARIPQLSREAPRLVRAVSSASEAGGAESESGLGLSRSLSSSSGSGSSKAKSGFAEYEQADDVEAVGVVLLSATEWGYELPADGVDYLVPDLWEYLDCIVAIWLDLDEGHREFRDHLGIHIGYCSTYVDEVWTPEFFGMIRREHRHLLFELLASRVGHEGVGPAQLLKPEYQQYHRRIRDQIRAGEHHPVGIETFNWTRPKHGGIGTSIVAN
;
A
#
# COMPACT_ATOMS: atom_id res chain seq x y z
N MET A 1 -17.60 11.51 -42.40
CA MET A 1 -17.41 11.36 -40.93
C MET A 1 -17.32 9.87 -40.62
N THR A 2 -16.10 9.38 -40.41
CA THR A 2 -15.79 7.96 -40.17
C THR A 2 -15.81 7.69 -38.68
N GLN A 3 -16.61 6.71 -38.23
CA GLN A 3 -16.65 6.29 -36.82
C GLN A 3 -15.28 5.72 -36.39
N PRO A 4 -14.81 6.01 -35.17
CA PRO A 4 -13.59 5.41 -34.65
C PRO A 4 -13.79 3.91 -34.36
N PRO A 5 -12.74 3.08 -34.51
CA PRO A 5 -12.82 1.64 -34.35
C PRO A 5 -13.08 1.25 -32.88
N ARG A 6 -14.03 0.34 -32.65
CA ARG A 6 -14.30 -0.27 -31.36
C ARG A 6 -13.05 -1.01 -30.85
N THR A 7 -12.43 -0.49 -29.80
CA THR A 7 -11.30 -1.15 -29.14
C THR A 7 -11.80 -2.28 -28.22
N THR A 8 -11.55 -3.53 -28.61
CA THR A 8 -11.75 -4.71 -27.76
C THR A 8 -10.63 -4.79 -26.72
N ILE A 9 -11.01 -4.85 -25.44
CA ILE A 9 -10.06 -5.00 -24.33
C ILE A 9 -9.37 -6.38 -24.43
N PRO A 10 -8.03 -6.46 -24.48
CA PRO A 10 -7.32 -7.72 -24.61
C PRO A 10 -7.62 -8.69 -23.45
N HIS A 11 -7.87 -9.97 -23.77
CA HIS A 11 -8.16 -11.04 -22.81
C HIS A 11 -7.12 -11.20 -21.68
N LYS A 12 -5.87 -10.76 -21.90
CA LYS A 12 -4.77 -10.79 -20.93
C LYS A 12 -4.98 -9.81 -19.76
N LEU A 13 -5.60 -8.65 -19.99
CA LEU A 13 -5.92 -7.66 -18.95
C LEU A 13 -7.06 -8.13 -18.04
N LYS A 14 -8.09 -8.79 -18.60
CA LYS A 14 -9.14 -9.44 -17.80
C LYS A 14 -8.56 -10.54 -16.90
N ARG A 15 -7.55 -11.29 -17.38
CA ARG A 15 -6.82 -12.28 -16.58
C ARG A 15 -6.00 -11.66 -15.46
N ALA A 16 -5.29 -10.55 -15.69
CA ALA A 16 -4.49 -9.87 -14.66
C ALA A 16 -5.36 -9.37 -13.49
N PHE A 17 -6.48 -8.70 -13.79
CA PHE A 17 -7.45 -8.30 -12.75
C PHE A 17 -8.10 -9.51 -12.05
N SER A 18 -8.41 -10.59 -12.78
CA SER A 18 -8.95 -11.82 -12.18
C SER A 18 -7.92 -12.58 -11.33
N LEU A 19 -6.63 -12.52 -11.67
CA LEU A 19 -5.55 -13.20 -10.94
C LEU A 19 -5.22 -12.44 -9.66
N LEU A 20 -5.23 -11.11 -9.68
CA LEU A 20 -5.13 -10.29 -8.46
C LEU A 20 -6.31 -10.55 -7.49
N THR A 21 -7.54 -10.66 -8.01
CA THR A 21 -8.72 -10.99 -7.18
C THR A 21 -8.81 -12.48 -6.79
N ARG A 22 -8.29 -13.41 -7.60
CA ARG A 22 -8.32 -14.85 -7.32
C ARG A 22 -7.16 -15.30 -6.42
N ALA A 23 -5.99 -14.67 -6.51
CA ALA A 23 -4.89 -14.85 -5.56
C ALA A 23 -5.29 -14.35 -4.16
N ALA A 24 -5.99 -13.22 -4.08
CA ALA A 24 -6.61 -12.73 -2.84
C ALA A 24 -7.67 -13.69 -2.26
N ARG A 25 -8.35 -14.47 -3.11
CA ARG A 25 -9.36 -15.47 -2.70
C ARG A 25 -8.80 -16.85 -2.35
N SER A 26 -7.64 -17.22 -2.88
CA SER A 26 -7.07 -18.58 -2.73
C SER A 26 -6.15 -18.74 -1.52
N LYS A 27 -5.58 -17.65 -0.97
CA LYS A 27 -4.76 -17.66 0.26
C LYS A 27 -5.56 -17.24 1.50
N ARG A 28 -6.80 -17.73 1.61
CA ARG A 28 -7.86 -17.27 2.53
C ARG A 28 -7.70 -17.73 4.00
N SER A 29 -6.49 -18.07 4.46
CA SER A 29 -6.34 -18.69 5.78
C SER A 29 -6.12 -17.70 6.93
N ASN A 30 -5.23 -16.71 6.87
CA ASN A 30 -4.77 -16.08 8.14
C ASN A 30 -4.70 -14.53 8.19
N ASN A 31 -5.11 -13.76 7.18
CA ASN A 31 -5.01 -12.29 7.27
C ASN A 31 -6.21 -11.64 7.99
N PRO A 32 -5.99 -10.74 8.97
CA PRO A 32 -7.06 -10.00 9.62
C PRO A 32 -7.75 -9.08 8.61
N ARG A 33 -9.08 -9.19 8.51
CA ARG A 33 -9.91 -8.33 7.68
C ARG A 33 -10.33 -7.12 8.51
N ILE A 34 -9.88 -5.93 8.12
CA ILE A 34 -10.44 -4.67 8.64
C ILE A 34 -11.93 -4.68 8.26
N LYS A 35 -12.82 -4.64 9.26
CA LYS A 35 -14.27 -4.67 9.04
C LYS A 35 -14.70 -3.29 8.52
N PRO A 36 -15.29 -3.18 7.32
CA PRO A 36 -15.79 -1.90 6.84
C PRO A 36 -16.96 -1.43 7.73
N ASN A 37 -16.89 -0.19 8.23
CA ASN A 37 -17.92 0.41 9.06
C ASN A 37 -19.03 1.01 8.16
N PRO A 38 -20.32 0.62 8.29
CA PRO A 38 -21.36 0.93 7.31
C PRO A 38 -21.95 2.36 7.37
N THR A 39 -21.41 3.29 8.16
CA THR A 39 -21.95 4.66 8.29
C THR A 39 -20.83 5.70 8.35
N ALA A 40 -20.37 6.18 7.21
CA ALA A 40 -19.36 7.23 7.08
C ALA A 40 -19.95 8.48 6.42
N HIS A 41 -20.69 9.26 7.21
CA HIS A 41 -20.91 10.67 6.90
C HIS A 41 -20.54 11.48 8.13
N HIS A 42 -19.43 12.21 8.03
CA HIS A 42 -19.05 13.34 8.89
C HIS A 42 -18.95 13.04 10.40
N ASN A 43 -17.87 12.36 10.76
CA ASN A 43 -17.05 12.59 11.97
C ASN A 43 -16.06 11.44 12.05
N HIS A 44 -14.91 11.55 11.37
CA HIS A 44 -13.79 10.62 11.55
C HIS A 44 -13.06 10.87 12.87
N ASN A 45 -13.78 11.32 13.90
CA ASN A 45 -13.32 11.29 15.29
C ASN A 45 -13.52 9.87 15.81
N HIS A 46 -12.78 8.92 15.25
CA HIS A 46 -12.64 7.59 15.80
C HIS A 46 -11.22 7.47 16.28
N ASN A 47 -11.10 7.73 17.58
CA ASN A 47 -10.16 7.06 18.46
C ASN A 47 -10.34 5.55 18.19
N HIS A 48 -9.71 5.05 17.13
CA HIS A 48 -9.63 3.64 16.83
C HIS A 48 -9.11 3.02 18.12
N ASP A 49 -9.88 2.11 18.71
CA ASP A 49 -9.31 1.03 19.51
C ASP A 49 -8.10 0.54 18.72
N ARG A 50 -6.90 0.95 19.17
CA ARG A 50 -5.72 1.09 18.31
C ARG A 50 -5.42 -0.24 17.67
N ASP A 51 -5.77 -0.36 16.38
CA ASP A 51 -5.50 -1.59 15.63
C ASP A 51 -4.00 -1.86 15.80
N PRO A 52 -3.60 -3.03 16.35
CA PRO A 52 -2.20 -3.30 16.63
C PRO A 52 -1.33 -3.22 15.39
N ARG A 53 -1.93 -3.27 14.20
CA ARG A 53 -1.26 -2.98 12.93
C ARG A 53 -0.60 -1.59 12.91
N TYR A 54 -1.19 -0.57 13.53
CA TYR A 54 -0.70 0.81 13.53
C TYR A 54 0.22 1.14 14.72
N GLU A 55 0.57 0.16 15.57
CA GLU A 55 1.51 0.33 16.68
C GLU A 55 2.88 0.93 16.25
N PRO A 56 3.49 0.58 15.09
CA PRO A 56 4.71 1.26 14.65
C PRO A 56 4.53 2.79 14.52
N CYS A 57 3.35 3.25 14.10
CA CYS A 57 3.07 4.69 13.94
C CYS A 57 3.00 5.37 15.31
N ASP A 58 2.29 4.77 16.27
CA ASP A 58 2.22 5.25 17.66
C ASP A 58 3.63 5.38 18.27
N THR A 59 4.46 4.38 18.05
CA THR A 59 5.85 4.35 18.53
C THR A 59 6.67 5.48 17.89
N LEU A 60 6.59 5.68 16.57
CA LEU A 60 7.27 6.78 15.89
C LEU A 60 6.84 8.15 16.44
N ILE A 61 5.54 8.37 16.60
CA ILE A 61 4.97 9.62 17.13
C ILE A 61 5.42 9.85 18.58
N HIS A 62 5.42 8.81 19.41
CA HIS A 62 5.90 8.89 20.79
C HIS A 62 7.38 9.34 20.86
N HIS A 63 8.17 8.99 19.85
CA HIS A 63 9.56 9.39 19.71
C HIS A 63 9.76 10.69 18.91
N GLY A 64 8.67 11.43 18.62
CA GLY A 64 8.73 12.73 17.95
C GLY A 64 8.91 12.67 16.44
N ILE A 65 8.74 11.49 15.82
CA ILE A 65 8.80 11.32 14.36
C ILE A 65 7.37 11.38 13.82
N PRO A 66 6.97 12.46 13.11
CA PRO A 66 5.67 12.52 12.48
C PRO A 66 5.57 11.44 11.40
N CYS A 67 4.41 10.84 11.24
CA CYS A 67 4.22 9.78 10.26
C CYS A 67 2.79 9.73 9.73
N ARG A 68 2.62 9.07 8.58
CA ARG A 68 1.31 8.85 7.98
C ARG A 68 1.19 7.47 7.36
N VAL A 69 0.07 6.79 7.59
CA VAL A 69 -0.26 5.52 6.93
C VAL A 69 -0.48 5.74 5.43
N TRP A 70 0.00 4.80 4.61
CA TRP A 70 -0.01 4.93 3.15
C TRP A 70 -0.44 3.63 2.42
N CYS A 71 -0.58 3.72 1.10
CA CYS A 71 -0.91 2.60 0.19
C CYS A 71 -2.23 1.85 0.53
N GLU A 72 -2.21 0.51 0.56
CA GLU A 72 -3.41 -0.33 0.66
C GLU A 72 -4.21 -0.10 1.95
N ASP A 73 -3.55 0.29 3.04
CA ASP A 73 -4.19 0.61 4.31
C ASP A 73 -5.12 1.82 4.22
N VAL A 74 -4.69 2.88 3.50
CA VAL A 74 -5.54 4.06 3.26
C VAL A 74 -6.81 3.62 2.53
N LEU A 75 -6.67 2.82 1.46
CA LEU A 75 -7.81 2.32 0.71
C LEU A 75 -8.75 1.46 1.57
N ALA A 76 -8.20 0.59 2.42
CA ALA A 76 -8.99 -0.26 3.30
C ALA A 76 -9.82 0.54 4.32
N VAL A 77 -9.25 1.61 4.88
CA VAL A 77 -9.95 2.54 5.80
C VAL A 77 -11.13 3.21 5.10
N TYR A 78 -10.98 3.61 3.83
CA TYR A 78 -12.07 4.16 3.00
C TYR A 78 -13.00 3.08 2.40
N GLY A 79 -12.98 1.85 2.92
CA GLY A 79 -13.94 0.80 2.57
C GLY A 79 -13.67 0.09 1.25
N VAL A 80 -12.52 0.31 0.61
CA VAL A 80 -12.13 -0.44 -0.59
C VAL A 80 -11.91 -1.92 -0.21
N PRO A 81 -12.49 -2.88 -0.94
CA PRO A 81 -12.31 -4.31 -0.67
C PRO A 81 -10.93 -4.81 -1.15
N THR A 82 -9.87 -4.28 -0.54
CA THR A 82 -8.48 -4.65 -0.81
C THR A 82 -7.93 -5.59 0.26
N VAL A 83 -6.81 -6.24 -0.05
CA VAL A 83 -6.02 -7.01 0.93
C VAL A 83 -4.87 -6.12 1.38
N VAL A 84 -4.72 -5.97 2.70
CA VAL A 84 -3.56 -5.28 3.29
C VAL A 84 -2.43 -6.27 3.50
N PHE A 85 -1.20 -5.83 3.21
CA PHE A 85 0.01 -6.63 3.28
C PHE A 85 0.97 -6.01 4.30
N ASP A 86 2.16 -5.60 3.88
CA ASP A 86 3.03 -4.75 4.72
C ASP A 86 2.31 -3.41 4.99
N LEU A 87 2.54 -2.83 6.17
CA LEU A 87 2.10 -1.49 6.49
C LEU A 87 3.09 -0.50 5.87
N PHE A 88 2.62 0.35 4.96
CA PHE A 88 3.43 1.43 4.42
C PHE A 88 3.24 2.70 5.23
N VAL A 89 4.34 3.35 5.62
CA VAL A 89 4.32 4.56 6.46
C VAL A 89 5.22 5.61 5.84
N LEU A 90 4.66 6.79 5.55
CA LEU A 90 5.43 7.98 5.19
C LEU A 90 6.07 8.56 6.46
N VAL A 91 7.36 8.84 6.40
CA VAL A 91 8.17 9.47 7.45
C VAL A 91 9.13 10.51 6.85
N PRO A 92 9.64 11.47 7.63
CA PRO A 92 10.60 12.46 7.12
C PRO A 92 11.91 11.81 6.65
N ASP A 93 12.44 10.90 7.46
CA ASP A 93 13.67 10.13 7.20
C ASP A 93 13.42 8.63 7.50
N PRO A 94 13.40 7.76 6.47
CA PRO A 94 13.17 6.33 6.65
C PRO A 94 14.22 5.60 7.48
N ASP A 95 15.48 6.02 7.43
CA ASP A 95 16.55 5.34 8.16
C ASP A 95 16.56 5.73 9.64
N GLU A 96 16.30 7.00 9.97
CA GLU A 96 16.11 7.46 11.35
C GLU A 96 14.88 6.80 12.00
N ALA A 97 13.77 6.71 11.26
CA ALA A 97 12.57 6.03 11.72
C ALA A 97 12.82 4.53 11.96
N ALA A 98 13.56 3.86 11.06
CA ALA A 98 13.95 2.47 11.24
C ALA A 98 14.83 2.28 12.47
N GLU A 99 15.84 3.14 12.68
CA GLU A 99 16.70 3.09 13.87
C GLU A 99 15.89 3.30 15.15
N THR A 100 14.92 4.21 15.15
CA THR A 100 14.02 4.44 16.29
C THR A 100 13.21 3.19 16.63
N LEU A 101 12.61 2.51 15.65
CA LEU A 101 11.85 1.27 15.87
C LEU A 101 12.73 0.11 16.37
N VAL A 102 13.99 0.03 15.93
CA VAL A 102 14.92 -1.01 16.37
C VAL A 102 15.50 -0.70 17.76
N ALA A 103 16.12 0.47 17.93
CA ALA A 103 16.96 0.77 19.07
C ALA A 103 16.20 1.34 20.26
N LYS A 104 15.17 2.17 20.03
CA LYS A 104 14.46 2.87 21.11
C LYS A 104 13.22 2.09 21.57
N ALA A 105 12.47 1.52 20.62
CA ALA A 105 11.29 0.71 20.93
C ALA A 105 11.64 -0.74 21.30
N GLY A 106 12.77 -1.27 20.81
CA GLY A 106 13.27 -2.60 21.16
C GLY A 106 12.43 -3.78 20.66
N GLY A 107 11.47 -3.53 19.75
CA GLY A 107 10.47 -4.52 19.29
C GLY A 107 10.57 -4.90 17.82
N TYR A 108 11.44 -4.26 17.03
CA TYR A 108 11.53 -4.45 15.59
C TYR A 108 12.94 -4.85 15.15
N VAL A 109 13.00 -5.65 14.08
CA VAL A 109 14.25 -6.01 13.40
C VAL A 109 14.14 -5.69 11.91
N ARG A 110 15.24 -5.18 11.33
CA ARG A 110 15.32 -4.98 9.87
C ARG A 110 15.31 -6.35 9.18
N THR A 111 14.65 -6.42 8.04
CA THR A 111 14.52 -7.65 7.25
C THR A 111 14.62 -7.36 5.76
N GLN A 112 14.66 -8.40 4.95
CA GLN A 112 14.68 -8.27 3.49
C GLN A 112 13.33 -7.75 2.98
N ALA A 113 13.38 -7.08 1.82
CA ALA A 113 12.19 -6.62 1.13
C ALA A 113 11.24 -7.78 0.82
N ASN A 114 9.94 -7.52 0.95
CA ASN A 114 8.92 -8.52 0.64
C ASN A 114 8.96 -8.85 -0.87
N PRO A 115 9.09 -10.13 -1.27
CA PRO A 115 9.19 -10.51 -2.68
C PRO A 115 7.98 -10.09 -3.52
N ARG A 116 6.82 -9.84 -2.89
CA ARG A 116 5.63 -9.29 -3.58
C ARG A 116 5.93 -7.96 -4.25
N TYR A 117 6.76 -7.13 -3.62
CA TYR A 117 7.12 -5.80 -4.10
C TYR A 117 8.47 -5.77 -4.82
N ALA A 118 9.12 -6.92 -5.05
CA ALA A 118 10.47 -6.97 -5.64
C ALA A 118 10.61 -6.29 -7.01
N ARG A 119 9.50 -6.11 -7.74
CA ARG A 119 9.46 -5.40 -9.02
C ARG A 119 9.06 -3.92 -8.91
N ILE A 120 8.83 -3.43 -7.71
CA ILE A 120 8.50 -2.03 -7.40
C ILE A 120 9.56 -1.54 -6.41
N PRO A 121 10.72 -1.08 -6.91
CA PRO A 121 11.85 -0.69 -6.05
C PRO A 121 11.47 0.28 -4.92
N GLN A 122 10.61 1.25 -5.24
CA GLN A 122 10.08 2.28 -4.34
C GLN A 122 9.31 1.73 -3.14
N LEU A 123 8.77 0.51 -3.25
CA LEU A 123 8.03 -0.19 -2.19
C LEU A 123 8.82 -1.39 -1.64
N SER A 124 10.08 -1.56 -2.05
CA SER A 124 10.89 -2.74 -1.73
C SER A 124 12.32 -2.36 -1.36
N ARG A 125 13.26 -2.55 -2.27
CA ARG A 125 14.71 -2.44 -1.98
C ARG A 125 15.19 -1.01 -1.69
N GLU A 126 14.39 0.00 -2.04
CA GLU A 126 14.70 1.42 -1.78
C GLU A 126 14.13 1.90 -0.44
N ALA A 127 13.37 1.06 0.26
CA ALA A 127 12.70 1.40 1.50
C ALA A 127 13.09 0.44 2.64
N PRO A 128 13.47 0.93 3.83
CA PRO A 128 13.68 0.08 4.99
C PRO A 128 12.42 -0.72 5.33
N ARG A 129 12.59 -2.04 5.47
CA ARG A 129 11.53 -2.95 5.91
C ARG A 129 11.89 -3.56 7.26
N LEU A 130 10.94 -3.55 8.18
CA LEU A 130 11.08 -4.11 9.52
C LEU A 130 9.94 -5.08 9.83
N VAL A 131 10.23 -6.08 10.66
CA VAL A 131 9.22 -6.98 11.24
C VAL A 131 9.35 -6.95 12.76
N ARG A 132 8.25 -7.26 13.45
CA ARG A 132 8.25 -7.34 14.90
C ARG A 132 9.05 -8.57 15.34
N ALA A 133 9.99 -8.39 16.25
CA ALA A 133 10.75 -9.49 16.82
C ALA A 133 9.79 -10.42 17.59
N VAL A 134 9.74 -11.70 17.24
CA VAL A 134 9.01 -12.69 18.03
C VAL A 134 9.81 -12.90 19.31
N SER A 135 9.28 -12.43 20.45
CA SER A 135 9.91 -12.68 21.74
C SER A 135 9.93 -14.19 22.00
N SER A 136 11.10 -14.82 21.90
CA SER A 136 11.31 -16.26 22.18
C SER A 136 11.15 -16.64 23.66
N ALA A 137 10.62 -15.73 24.49
CA ALA A 137 10.46 -15.91 25.92
C ALA A 137 9.05 -16.41 26.29
N SER A 138 8.71 -17.67 25.96
CA SER A 138 7.66 -18.41 26.70
C SER A 138 7.67 -19.95 26.61
N GLU A 139 8.72 -20.61 26.12
CA GLU A 139 8.79 -22.09 26.11
C GLU A 139 9.70 -22.72 27.18
N ALA A 140 10.18 -21.94 28.15
CA ALA A 140 10.91 -22.49 29.30
C ALA A 140 10.02 -22.51 30.55
N GLY A 141 9.00 -23.38 30.55
CA GLY A 141 8.06 -23.49 31.66
C GLY A 141 7.33 -24.82 31.71
N GLY A 142 8.03 -25.90 32.07
CA GLY A 142 7.37 -27.08 32.64
C GLY A 142 7.88 -28.44 32.16
N ALA A 143 9.04 -28.87 32.64
CA ALA A 143 9.31 -30.29 32.87
C ALA A 143 10.40 -30.42 33.94
N GLU A 144 9.97 -30.48 35.20
CA GLU A 144 10.81 -30.90 36.32
C GLU A 144 11.21 -32.37 36.14
N SER A 145 12.53 -32.60 36.26
CA SER A 145 13.19 -33.69 36.98
C SER A 145 12.49 -35.05 37.09
N GLU A 146 13.01 -36.05 36.36
CA GLU A 146 13.33 -37.33 37.00
C GLU A 146 14.71 -37.85 36.53
N SER A 147 15.43 -38.34 37.53
CA SER A 147 16.77 -38.91 37.54
C SER A 147 16.94 -40.18 36.69
N GLY A 148 18.11 -40.37 36.06
CA GLY A 148 18.44 -41.65 35.42
C GLY A 148 19.83 -41.75 34.81
N LEU A 149 20.81 -42.06 35.66
CA LEU A 149 22.15 -42.65 35.42
C LEU A 149 22.52 -43.14 34.01
N GLY A 150 23.69 -42.65 33.54
CA GLY A 150 24.81 -43.49 33.06
C GLY A 150 24.78 -44.03 31.63
N LEU A 151 25.74 -43.60 30.81
CA LEU A 151 26.86 -44.45 30.35
C LEU A 151 27.70 -43.75 29.28
N SER A 152 29.00 -43.78 29.53
CA SER A 152 30.13 -43.46 28.68
C SER A 152 30.10 -44.12 27.29
N ARG A 153 30.50 -43.38 26.25
CA ARG A 153 31.24 -43.93 25.11
C ARG A 153 32.17 -42.89 24.48
N SER A 154 33.42 -43.31 24.37
CA SER A 154 34.58 -42.60 23.84
C SER A 154 34.85 -42.94 22.37
N LEU A 155 35.66 -42.07 21.74
CA LEU A 155 36.37 -42.19 20.45
C LEU A 155 35.48 -41.89 19.22
N SER A 156 35.90 -41.10 18.22
CA SER A 156 37.24 -40.97 17.66
C SER A 156 37.48 -39.61 16.95
N SER A 157 38.77 -39.32 16.82
CA SER A 157 39.41 -38.22 16.09
C SER A 157 39.23 -38.28 14.57
N SER A 158 39.07 -37.12 13.93
CA SER A 158 39.64 -36.88 12.61
C SER A 158 40.05 -35.42 12.43
N SER A 159 41.34 -35.25 12.22
CA SER A 159 42.08 -34.06 11.82
C SER A 159 41.62 -33.50 10.48
N GLY A 160 41.35 -32.20 10.43
CA GLY A 160 41.08 -31.44 9.21
C GLY A 160 41.72 -30.05 9.29
N SER A 161 42.79 -29.88 8.52
CA SER A 161 43.55 -28.65 8.30
C SER A 161 42.64 -27.51 7.78
N GLY A 162 42.68 -26.34 8.42
CA GLY A 162 41.90 -25.17 8.01
C GLY A 162 42.67 -23.87 8.16
N SER A 163 43.08 -23.33 7.00
CA SER A 163 43.70 -22.04 6.76
C SER A 163 43.07 -20.86 7.53
N SER A 164 43.93 -20.06 8.13
CA SER A 164 43.62 -18.78 8.79
C SER A 164 43.12 -17.74 7.79
N LYS A 165 41.85 -17.32 7.94
CA LYS A 165 41.29 -16.12 7.31
C LYS A 165 40.61 -15.28 8.39
N ALA A 166 40.97 -13.99 8.41
CA ALA A 166 40.51 -13.01 9.38
C ALA A 166 38.97 -12.91 9.41
N LYS A 167 38.40 -12.99 10.61
CA LYS A 167 36.97 -12.75 10.88
C LYS A 167 36.74 -11.23 10.96
N SER A 168 36.11 -10.65 9.94
CA SER A 168 35.41 -9.38 10.06
C SER A 168 34.08 -9.62 10.77
N GLY A 169 33.88 -8.99 11.92
CA GLY A 169 32.67 -9.13 12.74
C GLY A 169 31.47 -8.38 12.15
N PHE A 170 30.76 -9.03 11.23
CA PHE A 170 29.34 -8.80 11.03
C PHE A 170 28.62 -10.01 11.58
N ALA A 171 27.78 -9.80 12.60
CA ALA A 171 26.94 -10.86 13.15
C ALA A 171 26.05 -11.41 12.01
N GLU A 172 26.17 -12.72 11.76
CA GLU A 172 25.20 -13.46 10.96
C GLU A 172 23.86 -13.38 11.68
N TYR A 173 22.98 -12.51 11.17
CA TYR A 173 21.57 -12.51 11.55
C TYR A 173 20.97 -13.84 11.07
N GLU A 174 20.44 -14.64 12.00
CA GLU A 174 19.67 -15.84 11.67
C GLU A 174 18.56 -15.46 10.68
N GLN A 175 18.68 -15.99 9.46
CA GLN A 175 17.62 -15.96 8.45
C GLN A 175 16.49 -16.87 8.93
N ALA A 176 15.60 -16.34 9.77
CA ALA A 176 14.29 -16.93 9.91
C ALA A 176 13.62 -16.95 8.52
N ASP A 177 12.76 -17.93 8.27
CA ASP A 177 11.87 -18.08 7.09
C ASP A 177 10.81 -16.93 7.01
N ASP A 178 11.25 -15.69 7.22
CA ASP A 178 10.52 -14.44 7.47
C ASP A 178 9.92 -13.79 6.21
N VAL A 179 10.00 -14.49 5.08
CA VAL A 179 9.63 -13.95 3.77
C VAL A 179 8.14 -13.65 3.65
N GLU A 180 7.29 -14.30 4.47
CA GLU A 180 5.84 -14.08 4.49
C GLU A 180 5.31 -13.28 5.69
N ALA A 181 6.15 -12.92 6.67
CA ALA A 181 5.71 -12.12 7.82
C ALA A 181 5.26 -10.73 7.35
N VAL A 182 4.14 -10.22 7.87
CA VAL A 182 3.69 -8.84 7.61
C VAL A 182 4.60 -7.87 8.36
N GLY A 183 5.25 -6.97 7.63
CA GLY A 183 6.18 -5.98 8.16
C GLY A 183 5.66 -4.55 8.03
N VAL A 184 6.50 -3.61 8.45
CA VAL A 184 6.36 -2.17 8.19
C VAL A 184 7.42 -1.75 7.18
N VAL A 185 7.02 -0.97 6.18
CA VAL A 185 7.89 -0.38 5.15
C VAL A 185 7.86 1.13 5.33
N LEU A 186 9.04 1.72 5.54
CA LEU A 186 9.20 3.14 5.80
C LEU A 186 9.55 3.86 4.50
N LEU A 187 8.73 4.85 4.13
CA LEU A 187 8.80 5.58 2.88
C LEU A 187 9.15 7.04 3.16
N SER A 188 10.00 7.65 2.33
CA SER A 188 10.35 9.06 2.46
C SER A 188 9.18 9.94 2.03
N ALA A 189 8.63 10.74 2.95
CA ALA A 189 7.56 11.68 2.64
C ALA A 189 7.98 12.68 1.54
N THR A 190 9.24 13.12 1.57
CA THR A 190 9.82 14.02 0.58
C THR A 190 9.85 13.40 -0.82
N GLU A 191 10.27 12.14 -0.95
CA GLU A 191 10.30 11.44 -2.25
C GLU A 191 8.90 11.19 -2.82
N TRP A 192 7.92 11.05 -1.93
CA TRP A 192 6.50 10.95 -2.29
C TRP A 192 5.84 12.32 -2.51
N GLY A 193 6.58 13.43 -2.35
CA GLY A 193 6.03 14.78 -2.50
C GLY A 193 4.87 15.07 -1.55
N TYR A 194 4.91 14.50 -0.33
CA TYR A 194 3.89 14.67 0.70
C TYR A 194 4.46 15.44 1.88
N GLU A 195 3.75 16.46 2.33
CA GLU A 195 4.11 17.24 3.51
C GLU A 195 3.46 16.62 4.74
N LEU A 196 4.28 16.13 5.67
CA LEU A 196 3.77 15.60 6.94
C LEU A 196 3.33 16.75 7.85
N PRO A 197 2.22 16.58 8.60
CA PRO A 197 1.77 17.59 9.55
C PRO A 197 2.83 17.81 10.63
N ALA A 198 3.10 19.09 10.94
CA ALA A 198 4.10 19.49 11.92
C ALA A 198 3.68 19.18 13.38
N ASP A 199 2.38 19.24 13.66
CA ASP A 199 1.83 19.03 14.99
C ASP A 199 1.35 17.58 15.12
N GLY A 200 1.74 16.92 16.22
CA GLY A 200 1.45 15.52 16.53
C GLY A 200 0.02 15.10 16.17
N VAL A 201 -0.07 13.94 15.53
CA VAL A 201 -1.20 13.55 14.67
C VAL A 201 -2.45 13.20 15.47
N ASP A 202 -3.53 13.97 15.29
CA ASP A 202 -4.88 13.52 15.66
C ASP A 202 -5.34 12.35 14.74
N TYR A 203 -4.75 12.18 13.55
CA TYR A 203 -5.18 11.19 12.55
C TYR A 203 -4.03 10.53 11.79
N LEU A 204 -3.85 9.21 11.91
CA LEU A 204 -2.77 8.47 11.21
C LEU A 204 -2.99 8.30 9.71
N VAL A 205 -4.24 8.30 9.27
CA VAL A 205 -4.63 8.07 7.87
C VAL A 205 -4.90 9.43 7.24
N PRO A 206 -4.37 9.72 6.04
CA PRO A 206 -4.60 11.00 5.38
C PRO A 206 -6.07 11.14 4.95
N ASP A 207 -6.50 12.38 4.71
CA ASP A 207 -7.75 12.59 4.00
C ASP A 207 -7.67 11.96 2.61
N LEU A 208 -8.80 11.42 2.13
CA LEU A 208 -8.83 10.71 0.85
C LEU A 208 -8.40 11.60 -0.32
N TRP A 209 -8.76 12.89 -0.28
CA TRP A 209 -8.41 13.83 -1.34
C TRP A 209 -6.90 14.08 -1.38
N GLU A 210 -6.23 14.21 -0.22
CA GLU A 210 -4.78 14.38 -0.12
C GLU A 210 -4.07 13.16 -0.71
N TYR A 211 -4.49 11.97 -0.28
CA TYR A 211 -3.92 10.71 -0.75
C TYR A 211 -4.09 10.54 -2.26
N LEU A 212 -5.32 10.70 -2.77
CA LEU A 212 -5.62 10.53 -4.18
C LEU A 212 -4.84 11.55 -5.04
N ASP A 213 -4.83 12.81 -4.63
CA ASP A 213 -4.16 13.87 -5.37
C ASP A 213 -2.64 13.68 -5.40
N CYS A 214 -2.04 13.23 -4.30
CA CYS A 214 -0.63 12.87 -4.21
C CYS A 214 -0.26 11.71 -5.16
N ILE A 215 -1.00 10.59 -5.10
CA ILE A 215 -0.69 9.43 -5.97
C ILE A 215 -0.96 9.72 -7.45
N VAL A 216 -1.91 10.61 -7.77
CA VAL A 216 -2.13 11.10 -9.15
C VAL A 216 -0.93 11.91 -9.62
N ALA A 217 -0.37 12.78 -8.77
CA ALA A 217 0.81 13.57 -9.12
C ALA A 217 1.99 12.66 -9.50
N ILE A 218 2.32 11.70 -8.63
CA ILE A 218 3.39 10.73 -8.86
C ILE A 218 3.09 9.91 -10.11
N TRP A 219 1.87 9.35 -10.22
CA TRP A 219 1.48 8.57 -11.41
C TRP A 219 1.62 9.38 -12.69
N LEU A 220 1.32 10.68 -12.69
CA LEU A 220 1.49 11.51 -13.88
C LEU A 220 2.96 11.76 -14.21
N ASP A 221 3.87 11.80 -13.24
CA ASP A 221 5.29 12.13 -13.47
C ASP A 221 6.22 10.92 -13.66
N LEU A 222 5.77 9.70 -13.35
CA LEU A 222 6.58 8.48 -13.54
C LEU A 222 6.98 8.26 -15.02
N ASP A 223 8.26 7.99 -15.26
CA ASP A 223 8.76 7.61 -16.58
C ASP A 223 8.37 6.16 -16.98
N GLU A 224 8.71 5.76 -18.21
CA GLU A 224 8.41 4.42 -18.74
C GLU A 224 9.18 3.29 -18.05
N GLY A 225 10.34 3.59 -17.45
CA GLY A 225 11.15 2.63 -16.70
C GLY A 225 10.51 2.16 -15.39
N HIS A 226 9.52 2.91 -14.88
CA HIS A 226 8.81 2.64 -13.65
C HIS A 226 7.45 1.97 -13.87
N ARG A 227 7.34 1.12 -14.90
CA ARG A 227 6.09 0.50 -15.33
C ARG A 227 5.31 -0.16 -14.18
N GLU A 228 5.94 -0.99 -13.37
CA GLU A 228 5.29 -1.72 -12.28
C GLU A 228 4.79 -0.80 -11.18
N PHE A 229 5.55 0.25 -10.86
CA PHE A 229 5.13 1.24 -9.87
C PHE A 229 3.96 2.08 -10.39
N ARG A 230 4.03 2.52 -11.66
CA ARG A 230 2.92 3.21 -12.33
C ARG A 230 1.66 2.35 -12.36
N ASP A 231 1.78 1.08 -12.75
CA ASP A 231 0.64 0.16 -12.79
C ASP A 231 0.04 -0.03 -11.38
N HIS A 232 0.86 -0.08 -10.32
CA HIS A 232 0.40 -0.14 -8.92
C HIS A 232 -0.38 1.12 -8.50
N LEU A 233 0.16 2.32 -8.74
CA LEU A 233 -0.54 3.57 -8.44
C LEU A 233 -1.83 3.72 -9.26
N GLY A 234 -1.81 3.32 -10.54
CA GLY A 234 -2.98 3.30 -11.40
C GLY A 234 -4.10 2.40 -10.88
N ILE A 235 -3.77 1.27 -10.24
CA ILE A 235 -4.75 0.43 -9.56
C ILE A 235 -5.37 1.17 -8.37
N HIS A 236 -4.58 1.87 -7.56
CA HIS A 236 -5.07 2.61 -6.39
C HIS A 236 -6.02 3.75 -6.80
N ILE A 237 -5.64 4.56 -7.79
CA ILE A 237 -6.48 5.60 -8.40
C ILE A 237 -7.79 4.98 -8.93
N GLY A 238 -7.67 3.84 -9.62
CA GLY A 238 -8.80 3.07 -10.11
C GLY A 238 -9.72 2.59 -8.99
N TYR A 239 -9.18 2.15 -7.87
CA TYR A 239 -9.96 1.69 -6.72
C TYR A 239 -10.74 2.83 -6.07
N CYS A 240 -10.13 4.00 -5.87
CA CYS A 240 -10.83 5.17 -5.34
C CYS A 240 -12.08 5.50 -6.17
N SER A 241 -11.93 5.71 -7.47
CA SER A 241 -13.03 6.00 -8.39
C SER A 241 -14.09 4.88 -8.48
N THR A 242 -13.70 3.64 -8.23
CA THR A 242 -14.59 2.48 -8.34
C THR A 242 -15.40 2.23 -7.09
N TYR A 243 -14.79 2.33 -5.92
CA TYR A 243 -15.35 1.79 -4.68
C TYR A 243 -15.81 2.87 -3.72
N VAL A 244 -15.14 4.01 -3.65
CA VAL A 244 -15.41 5.03 -2.65
C VAL A 244 -16.52 5.97 -3.15
N ASP A 245 -17.51 6.25 -2.31
CA ASP A 245 -18.63 7.14 -2.66
C ASP A 245 -18.23 8.62 -2.65
N GLU A 246 -17.36 9.00 -1.72
CA GLU A 246 -16.96 10.39 -1.51
C GLU A 246 -16.37 11.05 -2.78
N VAL A 247 -15.64 10.29 -3.60
CA VAL A 247 -15.05 10.79 -4.85
C VAL A 247 -16.08 11.16 -5.93
N TRP A 248 -17.36 10.79 -5.73
CA TRP A 248 -18.49 11.14 -6.59
C TRP A 248 -19.20 12.42 -6.13
N THR A 249 -18.64 13.15 -5.18
CA THR A 249 -19.22 14.41 -4.69
C THR A 249 -18.58 15.63 -5.37
N PRO A 250 -19.36 16.69 -5.65
CA PRO A 250 -18.83 17.98 -6.07
C PRO A 250 -17.77 18.51 -5.09
N GLU A 251 -18.02 18.39 -3.79
CA GLU A 251 -17.15 18.87 -2.73
C GLU A 251 -15.76 18.23 -2.83
N PHE A 252 -15.71 16.90 -2.95
CA PHE A 252 -14.45 16.16 -3.13
C PHE A 252 -13.71 16.58 -4.38
N PHE A 253 -14.42 16.72 -5.51
CA PHE A 253 -13.81 17.19 -6.75
C PHE A 253 -13.21 18.60 -6.62
N GLY A 254 -13.84 19.46 -5.82
CA GLY A 254 -13.34 20.79 -5.46
C GLY A 254 -12.04 20.78 -4.65
N MET A 255 -11.76 19.72 -3.89
CA MET A 255 -10.54 19.57 -3.09
C MET A 255 -9.33 19.10 -3.91
N ILE A 256 -9.55 18.37 -5.00
CA ILE A 256 -8.47 17.91 -5.89
C ILE A 256 -7.82 19.09 -6.63
N ARG A 257 -6.49 19.04 -6.84
CA ARG A 257 -5.78 20.09 -7.59
C ARG A 257 -6.36 20.29 -8.97
N ARG A 258 -6.41 21.55 -9.40
CA ARG A 258 -7.04 21.98 -10.65
C ARG A 258 -6.56 21.17 -11.85
N GLU A 259 -5.26 20.90 -11.94
CA GLU A 259 -4.65 20.17 -13.05
C GLU A 259 -4.89 18.64 -13.03
N HIS A 260 -5.36 18.08 -11.92
CA HIS A 260 -5.64 16.65 -11.76
C HIS A 260 -7.12 16.31 -11.95
N ARG A 261 -8.00 17.31 -11.84
CA ARG A 261 -9.46 17.18 -12.00
C ARG A 261 -9.88 16.56 -13.32
N HIS A 262 -9.15 16.81 -14.42
CA HIS A 262 -9.49 16.24 -15.72
C HIS A 262 -9.41 14.70 -15.72
N LEU A 263 -8.37 14.12 -15.11
CA LEU A 263 -8.23 12.68 -14.96
C LEU A 263 -9.38 12.09 -14.14
N LEU A 264 -9.68 12.69 -12.98
CA LEU A 264 -10.78 12.23 -12.13
C LEU A 264 -12.12 12.30 -12.88
N PHE A 265 -12.38 13.41 -13.57
CA PHE A 265 -13.59 13.57 -14.38
C PHE A 265 -13.73 12.46 -15.43
N GLU A 266 -12.69 12.18 -16.23
CA GLU A 266 -12.76 11.11 -17.24
C GLU A 266 -13.00 9.74 -16.62
N LEU A 267 -12.36 9.46 -15.47
CA LEU A 267 -12.53 8.19 -14.76
C LEU A 267 -13.96 8.01 -14.24
N LEU A 268 -14.61 9.08 -13.76
CA LEU A 268 -16.00 9.02 -13.31
C LEU A 268 -16.97 8.98 -14.51
N ALA A 269 -16.72 9.77 -15.56
CA ALA A 269 -17.53 9.79 -16.78
C ALA A 269 -17.54 8.44 -17.50
N SER A 270 -16.40 7.74 -17.53
CA SER A 270 -16.30 6.42 -18.15
C SER A 270 -17.10 5.33 -17.44
N ARG A 271 -17.55 5.59 -16.20
CA ARG A 271 -18.42 4.70 -15.44
C ARG A 271 -19.91 4.96 -15.70
N VAL A 272 -20.26 6.18 -16.10
CA VAL A 272 -21.62 6.55 -16.51
C VAL A 272 -21.88 6.16 -17.96
N GLY A 273 -20.86 6.22 -18.82
CA GLY A 273 -20.93 5.81 -20.23
C GLY A 273 -20.72 4.31 -20.44
N HIS A 274 -21.55 3.66 -21.27
CA HIS A 274 -21.39 2.25 -21.65
C HIS A 274 -20.18 1.97 -22.56
N GLU A 275 -19.51 3.00 -23.08
CA GLU A 275 -18.37 2.87 -23.98
C GLU A 275 -17.05 3.37 -23.33
N GLY A 276 -16.40 2.49 -22.57
CA GLY A 276 -15.04 2.09 -22.97
C GLY A 276 -13.78 2.68 -22.30
N VAL A 277 -13.84 3.40 -21.18
CA VAL A 277 -12.59 3.91 -20.53
C VAL A 277 -12.53 3.57 -19.03
N GLY A 278 -12.77 2.31 -18.67
CA GLY A 278 -12.66 1.87 -17.27
C GLY A 278 -11.24 1.98 -16.70
N PRO A 279 -11.04 1.76 -15.38
CA PRO A 279 -9.75 1.91 -14.70
C PRO A 279 -8.58 1.12 -15.29
N ALA A 280 -8.86 0.09 -16.11
CA ALA A 280 -7.83 -0.63 -16.85
C ALA A 280 -7.00 0.26 -17.80
N GLN A 281 -7.48 1.45 -18.15
CA GLN A 281 -6.75 2.43 -18.97
C GLN A 281 -5.59 3.06 -18.19
N LEU A 282 -5.65 3.11 -16.86
CA LEU A 282 -4.58 3.60 -16.00
C LEU A 282 -3.30 2.75 -16.07
N LEU A 283 -3.40 1.56 -16.68
CA LEU A 283 -2.27 0.65 -16.92
C LEU A 283 -1.59 0.89 -18.28
N LYS A 284 -2.11 1.81 -19.09
CA LYS A 284 -1.60 2.09 -20.44
C LYS A 284 -0.70 3.33 -20.42
N PRO A 285 0.55 3.23 -20.89
CA PRO A 285 1.45 4.38 -21.00
C PRO A 285 0.85 5.53 -21.81
N GLU A 286 0.10 5.22 -22.87
CA GLU A 286 -0.48 6.25 -23.75
C GLU A 286 -1.56 7.07 -23.04
N TYR A 287 -2.29 6.44 -22.11
CA TYR A 287 -3.29 7.12 -21.29
C TYR A 287 -2.63 8.03 -20.24
N GLN A 288 -1.54 7.57 -19.62
CA GLN A 288 -0.71 8.40 -18.74
C GLN A 288 -0.12 9.61 -19.48
N GLN A 289 0.46 9.40 -20.66
CA GLN A 289 1.03 10.47 -21.49
C GLN A 289 -0.04 11.47 -21.97
N TYR A 290 -1.25 10.99 -22.27
CA TYR A 290 -2.39 11.84 -22.58
C TYR A 290 -2.72 12.75 -21.39
N HIS A 291 -2.94 12.18 -20.20
CA HIS A 291 -3.28 12.96 -19.01
C HIS A 291 -2.16 13.87 -18.52
N ARG A 292 -0.89 13.46 -18.68
CA ARG A 292 0.27 14.32 -18.44
C ARG A 292 0.22 15.58 -19.32
N ARG A 293 -0.01 15.42 -20.63
CA ARG A 293 -0.16 16.56 -21.55
C ARG A 293 -1.31 17.48 -21.18
N ILE A 294 -2.47 16.92 -20.83
CA ILE A 294 -3.62 17.73 -20.39
C ILE A 294 -3.29 18.51 -19.11
N ARG A 295 -2.66 17.87 -18.12
CA ARG A 295 -2.19 18.54 -16.90
C ARG A 295 -1.27 19.71 -17.24
N ASP A 296 -0.29 19.49 -18.10
CA ASP A 296 0.69 20.51 -18.48
C ASP A 296 0.04 21.67 -19.24
N GLN A 297 -0.93 21.39 -20.12
CA GLN A 297 -1.75 22.41 -20.79
C GLN A 297 -2.62 23.20 -19.80
N ILE A 298 -3.17 22.56 -18.77
CA ILE A 298 -3.92 23.26 -17.70
C ILE A 298 -3.01 24.21 -16.93
N ARG A 299 -1.79 23.76 -16.58
CA ARG A 299 -0.78 24.58 -15.91
C ARG A 299 -0.34 25.77 -16.76
N ALA A 300 -0.22 25.58 -18.08
CA ALA A 300 0.09 26.65 -19.03
C ALA A 300 -1.09 27.60 -19.33
N GLY A 301 -2.30 27.27 -18.87
CA GLY A 301 -3.51 28.04 -19.17
C GLY A 301 -4.08 27.80 -20.58
N GLU A 302 -3.57 26.80 -21.30
CA GLU A 302 -4.00 26.41 -22.65
C GLU A 302 -5.23 25.50 -22.65
N HIS A 303 -5.53 24.87 -21.51
CA HIS A 303 -6.69 24.01 -21.32
C HIS A 303 -7.42 24.37 -20.03
N HIS A 304 -8.76 24.40 -20.10
CA HIS A 304 -9.60 24.56 -18.92
C HIS A 304 -10.05 23.19 -18.43
N PRO A 305 -9.84 22.86 -17.14
CA PRO A 305 -10.37 21.62 -16.60
C PRO A 305 -11.90 21.63 -16.67
N VAL A 306 -12.47 20.43 -16.69
CA VAL A 306 -13.92 20.28 -16.75
C VAL A 306 -14.57 20.91 -15.51
N GLY A 307 -15.56 21.75 -15.75
CA GLY A 307 -16.31 22.45 -14.70
C GLY A 307 -17.16 21.49 -13.88
N ILE A 308 -17.26 21.75 -12.58
CA ILE A 308 -18.01 20.93 -11.62
C ILE A 308 -19.49 20.82 -12.01
N GLU A 309 -20.03 21.87 -12.62
CA GLU A 309 -21.41 22.01 -13.09
C GLU A 309 -21.75 21.14 -14.30
N THR A 310 -20.75 20.60 -15.00
CA THR A 310 -20.94 19.87 -16.25
C THR A 310 -21.16 18.36 -16.06
N PHE A 311 -20.98 17.85 -14.84
CA PHE A 311 -21.02 16.42 -14.55
C PHE A 311 -22.29 16.00 -13.81
N ASN A 312 -22.84 14.83 -14.16
CA ASN A 312 -23.85 14.19 -13.34
C ASN A 312 -23.17 13.39 -12.23
N TRP A 313 -23.09 14.00 -11.04
CA TRP A 313 -22.50 13.43 -9.83
C TRP A 313 -23.27 12.24 -9.24
N THR A 314 -24.37 11.83 -9.86
CA THR A 314 -25.10 10.63 -9.42
C THR A 314 -24.28 9.39 -9.78
N ARG A 315 -23.67 8.76 -8.77
CA ARG A 315 -23.02 7.46 -8.93
C ARG A 315 -24.01 6.44 -9.51
N PRO A 316 -23.68 5.76 -10.63
CA PRO A 316 -24.49 4.66 -11.10
C PRO A 316 -24.61 3.62 -9.99
N LYS A 317 -25.83 3.23 -9.63
CA LYS A 317 -26.04 2.10 -8.71
C LYS A 317 -25.23 0.94 -9.26
N HIS A 318 -24.32 0.37 -8.46
CA HIS A 318 -23.56 -0.81 -8.84
C HIS A 318 -24.54 -1.86 -9.35
N GLY A 319 -24.62 -2.03 -10.67
CA GLY A 319 -25.44 -3.05 -11.29
C GLY A 319 -24.84 -4.39 -10.95
N GLY A 320 -25.21 -4.97 -9.80
CA GLY A 320 -25.08 -6.39 -9.51
C GLY A 320 -23.69 -7.02 -9.65
N ILE A 321 -22.58 -6.28 -9.49
CA ILE A 321 -21.27 -6.91 -9.19
C ILE A 321 -21.14 -7.11 -7.67
N GLY A 322 -22.27 -7.22 -6.98
CA GLY A 322 -22.38 -7.75 -5.63
C GLY A 322 -22.32 -9.26 -5.68
N THR A 323 -21.36 -9.83 -4.97
CA THR A 323 -21.39 -11.21 -4.50
C THR A 323 -22.72 -11.47 -3.80
N SER A 324 -23.67 -12.07 -4.51
CA SER A 324 -24.78 -12.75 -3.87
C SER A 324 -24.21 -14.03 -3.22
N ILE A 325 -23.92 -13.98 -1.93
CA ILE A 325 -23.98 -15.19 -1.12
C ILE A 325 -25.47 -15.39 -0.88
N VAL A 326 -26.10 -16.19 -1.73
CA VAL A 326 -27.38 -16.78 -1.41
C VAL A 326 -27.07 -17.84 -0.36
N ALA A 327 -27.39 -17.54 0.90
CA ALA A 327 -27.62 -18.59 1.87
C ALA A 327 -28.96 -19.23 1.52
N ASN A 328 -28.91 -20.49 1.08
CA ASN A 328 -29.93 -21.50 1.30
C ASN A 328 -29.16 -22.77 1.70
#